data_AF-A0A382CI28-F1
#
_entry.id   AF-A0A382CI28-F1
#
_cell.length_a   1.000
_cell.length_b   1.000
_cell.length_c   1.000
_cell.angle_alpha   90.00
_cell.angle_beta   90.00
_cell.angle_gamma   90.00
#
_symmetry.space_group_name_H-M   'P 1'
#
loop_
_entity.id
_entity.type
_entity.pdbx_description
1 polymer ?
#
loop_
_entity_poly.entity_id
_entity_poly.type
_entity_poly.pdbx_seq_one_letter_code
_entity_poly.pdbx_strand_id
1 'polypeptide(L)'
;MLGAIVGDVLGSTFEFYPMKTKKFELLDNKSHFTDDTVMTVAVADSIMNEVPYVESLQKWGRKYPRAGYGGWFKKWIHLDDPKPYNSFGNGS
;
A
#
# COMPACT_ATOMS: atom_id res chain seq x y z
N MET A 1 -8.21 -5.72 -9.86
CA MET A 1 -7.29 -4.61 -9.53
C MET A 1 -7.99 -3.26 -9.53
N LEU A 2 -8.62 -2.81 -10.63
CA LEU A 2 -9.25 -1.46 -10.68
C LEU A 2 -10.22 -1.16 -9.54
N GLY A 3 -11.13 -2.07 -9.20
CA GLY A 3 -12.06 -1.87 -8.08
C GLY A 3 -11.35 -1.72 -6.72
N ALA A 4 -10.27 -2.45 -6.49
CA ALA A 4 -9.47 -2.34 -5.26
C ALA A 4 -8.69 -1.01 -5.21
N ILE A 5 -8.10 -0.59 -6.34
CA ILE A 5 -7.41 0.70 -6.46
C ILE A 5 -8.38 1.86 -6.26
N VAL A 6 -9.58 1.79 -6.85
CA VAL A 6 -10.63 2.79 -6.63
C VAL A 6 -11.03 2.79 -5.16
N GLY A 7 -11.25 1.63 -4.55
CA GLY A 7 -11.57 1.54 -3.12
C GLY A 7 -10.51 2.18 -2.22
N ASP A 8 -9.24 1.93 -2.50
CA ASP A 8 -8.10 2.53 -1.81
C ASP A 8 -8.09 4.06 -1.95
N VAL A 9 -8.12 4.57 -3.18
CA VAL A 9 -8.09 6.02 -3.46
C VAL A 9 -9.24 6.75 -2.76
N LEU A 10 -10.46 6.22 -2.83
CA LEU A 10 -11.63 6.85 -2.22
C LEU A 10 -11.63 6.70 -0.68
N GLY A 11 -11.08 5.60 -0.17
CA GLY A 11 -10.99 5.32 1.26
C GLY A 11 -9.94 6.14 2.00
N SER A 12 -8.85 6.53 1.31
CA SER A 12 -7.69 7.24 1.89
C SER A 12 -8.07 8.49 2.70
N THR A 13 -9.07 9.25 2.26
CA THR A 13 -9.51 10.49 2.91
C THR A 13 -10.10 10.26 4.32
N PHE A 14 -10.60 9.05 4.59
CA PHE A 14 -11.34 8.71 5.82
C PHE A 14 -10.55 7.84 6.80
N GLU A 15 -9.31 7.45 6.47
CA GLU A 15 -8.50 6.53 7.27
C GLU A 15 -8.23 7.06 8.69
N PHE A 16 -7.85 8.33 8.80
CA PHE A 16 -7.59 9.00 10.08
C PHE A 16 -8.78 9.79 10.61
N TYR A 17 -9.84 9.95 9.81
CA TYR A 17 -11.04 10.70 10.14
C TYR A 17 -12.29 9.89 9.77
N PRO A 18 -12.65 8.86 10.58
CA PRO A 18 -13.73 7.95 10.24
C PRO A 18 -15.07 8.69 10.17
N MET A 19 -15.81 8.48 9.09
CA MET A 19 -17.14 9.04 8.88
C MET A 19 -18.19 7.92 8.91
N LYS A 20 -19.20 8.04 9.76
CA LYS A 20 -20.28 7.03 9.90
C LYS A 20 -21.49 7.27 8.99
N THR A 21 -21.51 8.39 8.26
CA THR A 21 -22.59 8.73 7.33
C THR A 21 -22.26 8.29 5.91
N LYS A 22 -23.31 7.98 5.13
CA LYS A 22 -23.19 7.69 3.69
C LYS A 22 -23.25 8.96 2.82
N LYS A 23 -23.36 10.13 3.45
CA LYS A 23 -23.33 11.44 2.77
C LYS A 23 -21.90 11.97 2.79
N PHE A 24 -21.12 11.63 1.77
CA PHE A 24 -19.75 12.08 1.59
C PHE A 24 -19.48 12.38 0.12
N GLU A 25 -18.50 13.25 -0.14
CA GLU A 25 -18.00 13.43 -1.50
C GLU A 25 -17.19 12.19 -1.88
N LEU A 26 -17.55 11.56 -3.00
CA LEU A 26 -16.93 10.31 -3.43
C LEU A 26 -15.44 10.51 -3.69
N LEU A 27 -15.08 11.59 -4.39
CA LEU A 27 -13.72 12.02 -4.67
C LEU A 27 -13.47 13.35 -3.95
N ASP A 28 -12.63 13.32 -2.93
CA ASP A 28 -12.14 14.52 -2.24
C ASP A 28 -10.79 14.93 -2.83
N ASN A 29 -10.43 16.21 -2.77
CA ASN A 29 -9.12 16.68 -3.24
C ASN A 29 -7.93 16.04 -2.51
N LYS A 30 -8.16 15.40 -1.36
CA LYS A 30 -7.19 14.63 -0.59
C LYS A 30 -7.15 13.16 -0.97
N SER A 31 -8.05 12.65 -1.82
CA SER A 31 -8.05 11.26 -2.24
C SER A 31 -6.77 10.93 -3.01
N HIS A 32 -6.04 9.93 -2.54
CA HIS A 32 -4.79 9.46 -3.13
C HIS A 32 -4.63 7.95 -2.95
N PHE A 33 -3.83 7.31 -3.80
CA PHE A 33 -3.50 5.90 -3.62
C PHE A 33 -2.57 5.71 -2.43
N THR A 34 -2.64 4.56 -1.77
CA THR A 34 -1.84 4.24 -0.58
C THR A 34 -0.90 3.05 -0.83
N ASP A 35 -0.29 2.55 0.24
CA ASP A 35 0.51 1.34 0.23
C ASP A 35 -0.27 0.12 -0.24
N ASP A 36 -1.59 0.06 -0.03
CA ASP A 36 -2.45 -1.00 -0.56
C ASP A 36 -2.36 -1.10 -2.09
N THR A 37 -2.50 0.03 -2.80
CA THR A 37 -2.33 0.06 -4.26
C THR A 37 -0.90 -0.27 -4.65
N VAL A 38 0.10 0.31 -3.98
CA VAL A 38 1.51 0.10 -4.36
C VAL A 38 1.92 -1.37 -4.18
N MET A 39 1.54 -2.01 -3.08
CA MET A 39 1.84 -3.43 -2.82
C MET A 39 1.03 -4.36 -3.72
N THR A 40 -0.22 -4.01 -4.04
CA THR A 40 -1.01 -4.76 -5.03
C THR A 40 -0.34 -4.77 -6.40
N VAL A 41 0.19 -3.61 -6.85
CA VAL A 41 0.93 -3.51 -8.10
C VAL A 41 2.26 -4.27 -8.02
N ALA A 42 2.95 -4.22 -6.89
CA ALA A 42 4.20 -4.97 -6.69
C ALA A 42 4.00 -6.49 -6.79
N VAL A 43 2.92 -7.02 -6.22
CA VAL A 43 2.55 -8.43 -6.36
C VAL A 43 2.25 -8.78 -7.82
N ALA A 44 1.50 -7.93 -8.52
CA ALA A 44 1.24 -8.12 -9.95
C ALA A 44 2.55 -8.09 -10.79
N ASP A 45 3.46 -7.15 -10.54
CA ASP A 45 4.77 -7.04 -11.19
C ASP A 45 5.61 -8.30 -10.98
N SER A 46 5.59 -8.86 -9.76
CA SER A 46 6.28 -10.12 -9.43
C SER A 46 5.74 -11.30 -10.23
N ILE A 47 4.42 -11.45 -10.32
CA ILE A 47 3.77 -12.54 -11.04
C ILE A 47 4.00 -12.41 -12.55
N MET A 48 3.82 -11.20 -13.10
CA MET A 48 3.88 -10.98 -14.55
C MET A 48 5.28 -11.04 -15.13
N ASN A 49 6.30 -10.65 -14.35
CA ASN A 49 7.70 -10.61 -14.79
C ASN A 49 8.56 -11.72 -14.17
N GLU A 50 7.95 -12.65 -13.45
CA GLU A 50 8.62 -13.78 -12.78
C GLU A 50 9.80 -13.37 -11.88
N VAL A 51 9.70 -12.19 -11.26
CA VAL A 51 10.71 -11.68 -10.31
C VAL A 51 10.33 -12.07 -8.88
N PRO A 52 11.28 -12.32 -7.97
CA PRO A 52 10.98 -12.65 -6.58
C PRO A 52 10.11 -11.58 -5.90
N TYR A 53 9.10 -12.02 -5.13
CA TYR A 53 8.16 -11.11 -4.44
C TYR A 53 8.86 -10.05 -3.60
N VAL A 54 9.87 -10.46 -2.82
CA VAL A 54 10.63 -9.56 -1.95
C VAL A 54 11.29 -8.43 -2.76
N GLU A 55 11.90 -8.76 -3.90
CA GLU A 55 12.55 -7.80 -4.77
C GLU A 55 11.53 -6.80 -5.34
N SER A 56 10.39 -7.29 -5.82
CA SER A 56 9.33 -6.44 -6.36
C SER A 56 8.72 -5.53 -5.27
N LEU A 57 8.39 -6.09 -4.10
CA LEU A 57 7.82 -5.35 -2.97
C LEU A 57 8.75 -4.24 -2.51
N GLN A 58 10.05 -4.52 -2.34
CA GLN A 58 11.03 -3.51 -1.99
C GLN A 58 11.23 -2.47 -3.11
N LYS A 59 11.30 -2.89 -4.38
CA LYS A 59 11.42 -1.99 -5.54
C LYS A 59 10.28 -0.98 -5.58
N TRP A 60 9.03 -1.44 -5.53
CA TRP A 60 7.86 -0.56 -5.54
C TRP A 60 7.73 0.26 -4.24
N GLY A 61 8.04 -0.35 -3.10
CA GLY A 61 8.08 0.34 -1.80
C GLY A 61 9.06 1.51 -1.76
N ARG A 62 10.28 1.30 -2.29
CA ARG A 62 11.32 2.33 -2.41
C ARG A 62 10.96 3.40 -3.44
N LYS A 63 10.26 3.02 -4.51
CA LYS A 63 9.79 3.95 -5.55
C LYS A 63 8.71 4.91 -5.03
N TYR A 64 7.87 4.47 -4.09
CA TYR A 64 6.79 5.29 -3.50
C TYR A 64 6.90 5.39 -1.98
N PRO A 65 7.98 5.97 -1.42
CA PRO A 65 8.32 5.89 0.01
C PRO A 65 7.37 6.64 0.96
N ARG A 66 6.38 7.36 0.40
CA ARG A 66 5.38 8.17 1.11
C ARG A 66 3.95 7.65 0.93
N ALA A 67 3.77 6.40 0.48
CA ALA A 67 2.46 5.83 0.20
C ALA A 67 1.62 5.48 1.46
N GLY A 68 2.15 5.60 2.67
CA GLY A 68 1.39 5.31 3.90
C GLY A 68 1.92 4.16 4.75
N TYR A 69 3.02 3.51 4.34
CA TYR A 69 3.57 2.33 5.03
C TYR A 69 3.69 2.49 6.55
N GLY A 70 3.23 1.46 7.27
CA GLY A 70 3.50 1.30 8.69
C GLY A 70 5.00 1.36 9.02
N GLY A 71 5.36 1.93 10.18
CA GLY A 71 6.75 2.27 10.51
C GLY A 71 7.73 1.09 10.42
N TRP A 72 7.32 -0.11 10.80
CA TRP A 72 8.13 -1.33 10.69
C TRP A 72 8.28 -1.80 9.24
N PHE A 73 7.19 -1.79 8.48
CA PHE A 73 7.21 -2.18 7.07
C PHE A 73 8.09 -1.24 6.24
N LYS A 74 8.03 0.07 6.53
CA LYS A 74 8.93 1.06 5.91
C LYS A 74 10.40 0.76 6.16
N LYS A 75 10.77 0.26 7.35
CA LYS A 75 12.14 -0.20 7.62
C LYS A 75 12.46 -1.45 6.82
N TRP A 76 11.56 -2.43 6.79
CA TRP A 76 11.72 -3.67 6.04
C TRP A 76 11.97 -3.43 4.54
N ILE A 77 11.26 -2.46 3.94
CA ILE A 77 11.46 -2.04 2.54
C ILE A 77 12.92 -1.66 2.24
N HIS A 78 13.67 -1.15 3.22
CA HIS A 78 15.03 -0.64 3.04
C HIS A 78 16.12 -1.58 3.59
N LEU A 79 15.77 -2.79 4.04
CA LEU A 79 16.76 -3.78 4.46
C LEU A 79 17.42 -4.45 3.25
N ASP A 80 18.71 -4.74 3.37
CA ASP A 80 19.48 -5.46 2.35
C ASP A 80 19.19 -6.97 2.37
N ASP A 81 19.01 -7.56 3.56
CA ASP A 81 18.59 -8.97 3.77
C ASP A 81 17.24 -8.99 4.52
N PRO A 82 16.12 -8.69 3.83
CA PRO A 82 14.80 -8.63 4.44
C PRO A 82 14.30 -10.02 4.82
N LYS A 83 14.17 -10.27 6.13
CA LYS A 83 13.53 -11.48 6.68
C LYS A 83 12.08 -11.19 7.06
N PRO A 84 11.20 -12.21 7.09
CA PRO A 84 9.89 -12.08 7.71
C PRO A 84 10.07 -11.53 9.13
N TYR A 85 9.32 -10.50 9.46
CA TYR A 85 9.23 -9.99 10.82
C TYR A 85 7.88 -10.38 11.38
N ASN A 86 7.78 -10.58 12.71
CA ASN A 86 6.51 -10.84 13.37
C ASN A 86 5.63 -9.58 13.33
N SER A 87 5.04 -9.31 12.17
CA SER A 87 4.11 -8.22 11.93
C SER A 87 2.74 -8.58 12.51
N PHE A 88 2.12 -7.61 13.18
CA PHE A 88 0.78 -7.74 13.77
C PHE A 88 -0.23 -6.75 13.14
N GLY A 89 0.16 -6.10 12.04
CA GLY A 89 -0.66 -5.13 11.31
C GLY A 89 -1.22 -5.70 10.00
N ASN A 90 -2.12 -4.95 9.37
CA ASN A 90 -2.79 -5.29 8.11
C ASN A 90 -1.89 -5.25 6.86
N GLY A 91 -0.66 -4.73 6.97
CA GLY A 91 0.36 -4.72 5.90
C GLY A 91 1.57 -5.62 6.21
N SER A 92 1.34 -6.81 6.77
CA SER A 92 2.36 -7.80 7.16
C SER A 92 2.98 -8.55 5.99
#